data_AF-A0A1L3J0Y2-F1
#
_entry.id   AF-A0A1L3J0Y2-F1
#
_cell.length_a   1.000
_cell.length_b   1.000
_cell.length_c   1.000
_cell.angle_alpha   90.00
_cell.angle_beta   90.00
_cell.angle_gamma   90.00
#
_symmetry.space_group_name_H-M   'P 1'
#
loop_
_entity.id
_entity.type
_entity.pdbx_description
1 polymer ?
#
loop_
_entity_poly.entity_id
_entity_poly.type
_entity_poly.pdbx_seq_one_letter_code
_entity_poly.pdbx_strand_id
1 'polypeptide(L)'
;MQIVKTILVLSCLLLLGHNANGLKINEILECVQVAADSGSSLAGLAIPDLKNTAACLNFVPNDTTNLGPQQLLDLIYDFAQRLFGKQKCVLASIGRIHAAVLPALQSLLDKNCLPGKSR
;
A
#
# COMPACT_ATOMS: atom_id res chain seq x y z
N MET A 1 33.63 -31.83 8.46
CA MET A 1 32.29 -31.49 7.93
C MET A 1 31.13 -31.70 8.90
N GLN A 2 31.34 -32.27 10.10
CA GLN A 2 30.27 -32.44 11.10
C GLN A 2 29.84 -31.10 11.74
N ILE A 3 30.82 -30.21 12.01
CA ILE A 3 30.62 -28.92 12.67
C ILE A 3 29.72 -27.98 11.87
N VAL A 4 29.90 -27.95 10.54
CA VAL A 4 29.06 -27.11 9.66
C VAL A 4 27.61 -27.61 9.63
N LYS A 5 27.42 -28.93 9.63
CA LYS A 5 26.09 -29.55 9.68
C LYS A 5 25.39 -29.27 11.01
N THR A 6 26.09 -29.36 12.13
CA THR A 6 25.51 -29.03 13.44
C THR A 6 25.18 -27.56 13.56
N ILE A 7 26.00 -26.64 13.05
CA ILE A 7 25.69 -25.20 13.05
C ILE A 7 24.43 -24.92 12.20
N LEU A 8 24.32 -25.50 11.00
CA LEU A 8 23.13 -25.35 10.15
C LEU A 8 21.85 -25.87 10.81
N VAL A 9 21.93 -27.05 11.43
CA VAL A 9 20.79 -27.65 12.15
C VAL A 9 20.42 -26.83 13.39
N LEU A 10 21.42 -26.29 14.12
CA LEU A 10 21.19 -25.41 15.28
C LEU A 10 20.56 -24.08 14.85
N SER A 11 20.91 -23.56 13.67
CA SER A 11 20.33 -22.34 13.09
C SER A 11 18.86 -22.53 12.74
N CYS A 12 18.52 -23.67 12.11
CA CYS A 12 17.13 -24.04 11.85
C CYS A 12 16.35 -24.26 13.15
N LEU A 13 16.95 -24.92 14.15
CA LEU A 13 16.32 -25.12 15.45
C LEU A 13 16.13 -23.83 16.25
N LEU A 14 17.02 -22.85 16.10
CA LEU A 14 16.85 -21.51 16.69
C LEU A 14 15.67 -20.76 16.05
N LEU A 15 15.50 -20.88 14.72
CA LEU A 15 14.32 -20.36 14.03
C LEU A 15 13.03 -21.07 14.49
N LEU A 16 13.05 -22.40 14.66
CA LEU A 16 11.90 -23.16 15.17
C LEU A 16 11.63 -22.88 16.67
N GLY A 17 12.66 -22.69 17.49
CA GLY A 17 12.55 -22.40 18.92
C GLY A 17 12.05 -20.99 19.22
N HIS A 18 12.36 -20.02 18.35
CA HIS A 18 11.82 -18.65 18.45
C HIS A 18 10.31 -18.60 18.18
N ASN A 19 9.79 -19.52 17.37
CA ASN A 19 8.34 -19.69 17.14
C ASN A 19 7.56 -20.20 18.37
N ALA A 20 8.24 -20.66 19.42
CA ALA A 20 7.59 -21.19 20.63
C ALA A 20 7.17 -20.08 21.62
N ASN A 21 7.69 -18.85 21.50
CA ASN A 21 7.50 -17.77 22.49
C ASN A 21 6.74 -16.54 21.95
N GLY A 22 5.63 -16.77 21.24
CA GLY A 22 4.55 -15.78 21.15
C GLY A 22 4.51 -14.88 19.92
N LEU A 23 5.37 -15.09 18.92
CA LEU A 23 5.22 -14.48 17.59
C LEU A 23 5.34 -15.60 16.54
N LYS A 24 4.20 -16.17 16.12
CA LYS A 24 4.24 -17.24 15.12
C LYS A 24 4.64 -16.61 13.79
N ILE A 25 5.82 -16.95 13.27
CA ILE A 25 6.32 -16.43 11.99
C ILE A 25 5.27 -16.64 10.87
N ASN A 26 4.49 -17.73 10.95
CA ASN A 26 3.39 -17.98 10.03
C ASN A 26 2.29 -16.91 10.07
N GLU A 27 1.91 -16.41 11.24
CA GLU A 27 0.91 -15.34 11.39
C GLU A 27 1.44 -14.02 10.79
N ILE A 28 2.72 -13.72 10.98
CA ILE A 28 3.37 -12.56 10.35
C ILE A 28 3.35 -12.72 8.82
N LEU A 29 3.72 -13.90 8.32
CA LEU A 29 3.81 -14.17 6.89
C LEU A 29 2.44 -14.07 6.21
N GLU A 30 1.39 -14.61 6.85
CA GLU A 30 0.01 -14.45 6.39
C GLU A 30 -0.38 -12.97 6.30
N CYS A 31 -0.02 -12.16 7.31
CA CYS A 31 -0.33 -10.74 7.29
C CYS A 31 0.43 -9.95 6.22
N VAL A 32 1.70 -10.29 5.99
CA VAL A 32 2.47 -9.72 4.87
C VAL A 32 1.81 -10.06 3.54
N GLN A 33 1.33 -11.30 3.38
CA GLN A 33 0.69 -11.74 2.15
C GLN A 33 -0.65 -11.01 1.92
N VAL A 34 -1.50 -10.92 2.94
CA VAL A 34 -2.77 -10.17 2.88
C VAL A 34 -2.53 -8.69 2.57
N ALA A 35 -1.49 -8.08 3.16
CA ALA A 35 -1.11 -6.70 2.89
C ALA A 35 -0.59 -6.52 1.45
N ALA A 36 0.21 -7.45 0.95
CA ALA A 36 0.72 -7.42 -0.42
C ALA A 36 -0.41 -7.57 -1.45
N ASP A 37 -1.33 -8.51 -1.23
CA ASP A 37 -2.50 -8.73 -2.09
C ASP A 37 -3.39 -7.47 -2.11
N SER A 38 -3.68 -6.92 -0.92
CA SER A 38 -4.45 -5.69 -0.78
C SER A 38 -3.77 -4.48 -1.45
N GLY A 39 -2.46 -4.33 -1.23
CA GLY A 39 -1.66 -3.26 -1.84
C GLY A 39 -1.62 -3.36 -3.36
N SER A 40 -1.50 -4.58 -3.90
CA SER A 40 -1.53 -4.82 -5.35
C SER A 40 -2.87 -4.48 -5.97
N SER A 41 -3.99 -4.83 -5.31
CA SER A 41 -5.33 -4.48 -5.74
C SER A 41 -5.53 -2.96 -5.76
N LEU A 42 -5.05 -2.25 -4.73
CA LEU A 42 -5.10 -0.79 -4.67
C LEU A 42 -4.24 -0.13 -5.74
N ALA A 43 -3.05 -0.67 -6.02
CA ALA A 43 -2.16 -0.16 -7.06
C ALA A 43 -2.84 -0.22 -8.45
N GLY A 44 -3.64 -1.26 -8.71
CA GLY A 44 -4.43 -1.38 -9.93
C GLY A 44 -5.48 -0.27 -10.13
N LEU A 45 -5.89 0.41 -9.05
CA LEU A 45 -6.89 1.48 -9.07
C LEU A 45 -6.27 2.88 -9.20
N ALA A 46 -4.97 3.04 -9.00
CA ALA A 46 -4.31 4.34 -8.96
C ALA A 46 -4.48 5.13 -10.28
N ILE A 47 -4.18 4.51 -11.43
CA ILE A 47 -4.29 5.17 -12.75
C ILE A 47 -5.75 5.57 -13.07
N PRO A 48 -6.75 4.66 -12.95
CA PRO A 48 -8.15 5.04 -13.12
C PRO A 48 -8.58 6.21 -12.22
N ASP A 49 -8.15 6.23 -10.96
CA ASP A 49 -8.53 7.29 -10.03
C ASP A 49 -7.88 8.64 -10.37
N LEU A 50 -6.61 8.62 -10.80
CA LEU A 50 -5.93 9.79 -11.35
C LEU A 50 -6.67 10.34 -12.57
N LYS A 51 -7.07 9.46 -13.51
CA LYS A 51 -7.83 9.84 -14.70
C LYS A 51 -9.19 10.45 -14.35
N ASN A 52 -9.93 9.84 -13.42
CA ASN A 52 -11.22 10.37 -12.96
C ASN A 52 -11.08 11.73 -12.27
N THR A 53 -10.01 11.89 -11.48
CA THR A 53 -9.69 13.17 -10.83
C THR A 53 -9.36 14.24 -11.86
N ALA A 54 -8.48 13.93 -12.81
CA ALA A 54 -8.11 14.83 -13.90
C ALA A 54 -9.33 15.26 -14.73
N ALA A 55 -10.22 14.32 -15.07
CA ALA A 55 -11.46 14.59 -15.78
C ALA A 55 -12.38 15.54 -14.98
N CYS A 56 -12.56 15.32 -13.67
CA CYS A 56 -13.33 16.22 -12.81
C CYS A 56 -12.77 17.65 -12.80
N LEU A 57 -11.43 17.76 -12.78
CA LEU A 57 -10.73 19.05 -12.79
C LEU A 57 -10.72 19.73 -14.16
N ASN A 58 -11.16 19.03 -15.22
CA ASN A 58 -10.87 19.41 -16.62
C ASN A 58 -9.38 19.72 -16.80
N PHE A 59 -8.54 18.91 -16.18
CA PHE A 59 -7.11 19.10 -16.16
C PHE A 59 -6.52 18.60 -17.48
N VAL A 60 -6.01 19.53 -18.28
CA VAL A 60 -5.21 19.25 -19.46
C VAL A 60 -3.79 19.72 -19.18
N PRO A 61 -2.80 18.82 -19.06
CA PRO A 61 -1.40 19.20 -18.94
C PRO A 61 -0.95 19.96 -20.19
N ASN A 62 -0.14 21.01 -20.02
CA ASN A 62 0.42 21.75 -21.15
C ASN A 62 1.46 20.92 -21.92
N ASP A 63 2.26 20.13 -21.21
CA ASP A 63 3.29 19.24 -21.76
C ASP A 63 3.12 17.82 -21.20
N THR A 64 3.07 16.82 -22.08
CA THR A 64 2.88 15.39 -21.71
C THR A 64 3.98 14.46 -22.22
N THR A 65 4.91 14.98 -23.01
CA THR A 65 5.99 14.22 -23.64
C THR A 65 7.35 14.71 -23.15
N ASN A 66 8.25 13.79 -22.82
CA ASN A 66 9.63 14.07 -22.36
C ASN A 66 9.71 14.97 -21.11
N LEU A 67 8.84 14.74 -20.13
CA LEU A 67 8.91 15.44 -18.84
C LEU A 67 10.21 15.06 -18.11
N GLY A 68 11.09 16.04 -17.96
CA GLY A 68 12.22 15.93 -17.03
C GLY A 68 11.74 15.86 -15.58
N PRO A 69 12.60 15.44 -14.63
CA PRO A 69 12.20 15.29 -13.22
C PRO A 69 11.59 16.55 -12.60
N GLN A 70 12.13 17.73 -12.91
CA GLN A 70 11.59 19.02 -12.42
C GLN A 70 10.21 19.32 -13.01
N GLN A 71 10.05 19.15 -14.33
CA GLN A 71 8.77 19.38 -15.01
C GLN A 71 7.67 18.42 -14.52
N LEU A 72 8.03 17.17 -14.21
CA LEU A 72 7.11 16.23 -13.59
C LEU A 72 6.67 16.71 -12.19
N LEU A 73 7.60 17.25 -11.40
CA LEU A 73 7.30 17.78 -10.07
C LEU A 73 6.35 18.98 -10.17
N ASP A 74 6.62 19.91 -11.09
CA ASP A 74 5.79 21.08 -11.35
C ASP A 74 4.39 20.66 -11.81
N LEU A 75 4.30 19.65 -12.69
CA LEU A 75 3.02 19.10 -13.14
C LEU A 75 2.19 18.51 -11.97
N ILE A 76 2.84 17.76 -11.08
CA ILE A 76 2.19 17.19 -9.90
C ILE A 76 1.72 18.30 -8.97
N TYR A 77 2.54 19.35 -8.77
CA TYR A 77 2.20 20.49 -7.94
C TYR A 77 0.99 21.25 -8.50
N ASP A 78 0.99 21.56 -9.80
CA ASP A 78 -0.12 22.23 -10.49
C ASP A 78 -1.42 21.42 -10.41
N PHE A 79 -1.31 20.10 -10.58
CA PHE A 79 -2.44 19.19 -10.43
C PHE A 79 -3.01 19.24 -9.01
N ALA A 80 -2.16 19.13 -7.99
CA ALA A 80 -2.57 19.17 -6.60
C ALA A 80 -3.19 20.52 -6.23
N GLN A 81 -2.57 21.64 -6.63
CA GLN A 81 -3.09 22.97 -6.36
C GLN A 81 -4.49 23.17 -6.95
N ARG A 82 -4.71 22.73 -8.21
CA ARG A 82 -6.04 22.78 -8.84
C ARG A 82 -7.03 21.84 -8.18
N LEU A 83 -6.59 20.66 -7.74
CA LEU A 83 -7.43 19.71 -7.00
C LEU A 83 -7.99 20.37 -5.74
N PHE A 84 -7.13 20.89 -4.87
CA PHE A 84 -7.56 21.54 -3.63
C PHE A 84 -8.39 22.82 -3.87
N GLY A 85 -8.20 23.48 -5.00
CA GLY A 85 -9.06 24.60 -5.44
C GLY A 85 -10.47 24.20 -5.90
N LYS A 86 -10.77 22.90 -6.07
CA LYS A 86 -12.05 22.38 -6.57
C LYS A 86 -12.66 21.39 -5.57
N GLN A 87 -13.33 21.91 -4.54
CA GLN A 87 -13.91 21.12 -3.43
C GLN A 87 -14.72 19.89 -3.89
N LYS A 88 -15.56 20.02 -4.92
CA LYS A 88 -16.35 18.89 -5.46
C LYS A 88 -15.45 17.74 -5.94
N CYS A 89 -14.34 18.05 -6.61
CA CYS A 89 -13.40 17.04 -7.10
C CYS A 89 -12.59 16.43 -5.96
N VAL A 90 -12.19 17.22 -4.97
CA VAL A 90 -11.54 16.71 -3.74
C VAL A 90 -12.44 15.69 -3.05
N LEU A 91 -13.69 16.05 -2.77
CA LEU A 91 -14.64 15.16 -2.11
C LEU A 91 -14.90 13.89 -2.93
N ALA A 92 -15.03 14.02 -4.25
CA ALA A 92 -15.19 12.86 -5.13
C ALA A 92 -13.96 11.93 -5.10
N SER A 93 -12.74 12.48 -5.14
CA SER A 93 -11.51 11.68 -5.05
C SER A 93 -11.35 11.02 -3.69
N ILE A 94 -11.62 11.73 -2.59
CA ILE A 94 -11.62 11.14 -1.24
C ILE A 94 -12.63 10.00 -1.16
N GLY A 95 -13.84 10.19 -1.70
CA GLY A 95 -14.87 9.15 -1.72
C GLY A 95 -14.42 7.87 -2.44
N ARG A 96 -13.77 8.01 -3.61
CA ARG A 96 -13.24 6.86 -4.36
C ARG A 96 -12.09 6.17 -3.63
N ILE A 97 -11.13 6.93 -3.10
CA ILE A 97 -10.02 6.39 -2.30
C ILE A 97 -10.56 5.65 -1.07
N HIS A 98 -11.51 6.26 -0.36
CA HIS A 98 -12.12 5.63 0.82
C HIS A 98 -12.82 4.32 0.45
N ALA A 99 -13.60 4.30 -0.63
CA ALA A 99 -14.26 3.10 -1.11
C ALA A 99 -13.28 2.00 -1.56
N ALA A 100 -12.12 2.37 -2.12
CA ALA A 100 -11.08 1.43 -2.51
C ALA A 100 -10.29 0.88 -1.32
N VAL A 101 -9.99 1.72 -0.32
CA VAL A 101 -9.18 1.36 0.85
C VAL A 101 -9.97 0.59 1.90
N LEU A 102 -11.28 0.83 2.05
CA LEU A 102 -12.10 0.17 3.07
C LEU A 102 -12.04 -1.36 3.00
N PRO A 103 -12.17 -2.03 1.83
CA PRO A 103 -12.06 -3.48 1.72
C PRO A 103 -10.66 -4.00 2.04
N ALA A 104 -9.60 -3.28 1.63
CA ALA A 104 -8.22 -3.63 1.96
C ALA A 104 -7.98 -3.56 3.47
N LEU A 105 -8.52 -2.52 4.13
CA LEU A 105 -8.45 -2.38 5.58
C LEU A 105 -9.24 -3.48 6.30
N GLN A 106 -10.44 -3.81 5.82
CA GLN A 106 -11.24 -4.92 6.36
C GLN A 106 -10.52 -6.25 6.24
N SER A 107 -9.89 -6.54 5.09
CA SER A 107 -9.12 -7.77 4.89
C SER A 107 -8.00 -7.94 5.93
N LEU A 108 -7.30 -6.84 6.26
CA LEU A 108 -6.28 -6.83 7.30
C LEU A 108 -6.88 -7.00 8.71
N LEU A 109 -8.02 -6.39 9.00
CA LEU A 109 -8.70 -6.52 10.29
C LEU A 109 -9.25 -7.94 10.51
N ASP A 110 -9.91 -8.52 9.50
CA ASP A 110 -10.47 -9.87 9.56
C ASP A 110 -9.40 -10.94 9.80
N LYS A 111 -8.15 -10.63 9.39
CA LYS A 111 -6.96 -11.46 9.59
C LYS A 111 -6.17 -11.11 10.85
N ASN A 112 -6.66 -10.17 11.68
CA ASN A 112 -5.97 -9.67 12.88
C ASN A 112 -4.55 -9.15 12.59
N CYS A 113 -4.34 -8.63 11.37
CA CYS A 113 -3.04 -8.15 10.90
C CYS A 113 -2.74 -6.70 11.29
N LEU A 114 -3.70 -6.03 11.94
CA LEU A 114 -3.52 -4.72 12.52
C LEU A 114 -3.58 -4.84 14.04
N PRO A 115 -2.77 -4.05 14.76
CA PRO A 115 -2.84 -4.00 16.21
C PRO A 115 -4.22 -3.48 16.63
N GLY A 116 -5.11 -4.40 17.02
CA GLY A 116 -6.35 -4.09 17.68
C GLY A 116 -6.06 -3.67 19.12
N LYS A 117 -6.83 -2.69 19.63
CA LYS A 117 -6.83 -2.38 21.06
C LYS A 117 -7.34 -3.63 21.78
N SER A 118 -6.42 -4.42 22.34
CA SER A 118 -6.74 -5.52 23.25
C SER A 118 -7.64 -4.94 24.33
N ARG A 119 -8.91 -5.32 24.34
CA ARG A 119 -9.85 -4.97 25.38
C ARG A 119 -9.92 -6.12 26.37
#